data_AF-A0AAD4EH35-F1
#
_entry.id   AF-A0AAD4EH35-F1
#
_cell.length_a   1.000
_cell.length_b   1.000
_cell.length_c   1.000
_cell.angle_alpha   90.00
_cell.angle_beta   90.00
_cell.angle_gamma   90.00
#
_symmetry.space_group_name_H-M   'P 1'
#
loop_
_entity.id
_entity.type
_entity.pdbx_description
1 polymer ?
#
loop_
_entity_poly.entity_id
_entity_poly.type
_entity_poly.pdbx_seq_one_letter_code
_entity_poly.pdbx_strand_id
1 'polypeptide(L)'
;AIVLSYGIILEGWPTTIPFTSPWNIHTISDMRALHDALKGGTCAWRTMLWSELEKYKADIERRQVEGEVIRKPHKKRSDVGTSRK
;
A
#
# COMPACT_ATOMS: atom_id res chain seq x y z
N ALA A 1 -4.53 -0.73 -5.18
CA ALA A 1 -3.81 -0.33 -3.95
C ALA A 1 -4.76 0.54 -3.13
N ILE A 2 -4.72 0.49 -1.79
CA ILE A 2 -5.55 1.34 -0.91
C ILE A 2 -5.43 2.82 -1.30
N VAL A 3 -4.22 3.24 -1.66
CA VAL A 3 -3.91 4.60 -2.12
C VAL A 3 -4.76 5.04 -3.31
N LEU A 4 -4.82 4.24 -4.39
CA LEU A 4 -5.63 4.58 -5.57
C LEU A 4 -7.14 4.49 -5.31
N SER A 5 -7.57 3.63 -4.39
CA SER A 5 -8.99 3.43 -4.11
C SER A 5 -9.59 4.51 -3.21
N TYR A 6 -8.80 5.04 -2.28
CA TYR A 6 -9.28 6.01 -1.27
C TYR A 6 -8.65 7.39 -1.40
N GLY A 7 -7.61 7.55 -2.20
CA GLY A 7 -6.90 8.82 -2.32
C GLY A 7 -6.07 9.18 -1.08
N ILE A 8 -5.66 8.19 -0.29
CA ILE A 8 -4.98 8.39 0.99
C ILE A 8 -3.62 7.68 0.98
N ILE A 9 -2.59 8.37 1.47
CA ILE A 9 -1.23 7.82 1.63
C ILE A 9 -0.80 7.88 3.10
N LEU A 10 0.00 6.89 3.52
CA LEU A 10 0.70 6.94 4.79
C LEU A 10 2.03 7.63 4.58
N GLU A 11 2.21 8.81 5.14
CA GLU A 11 3.47 9.55 5.09
C GLU A 11 4.24 9.38 6.39
N GLY A 12 5.56 9.46 6.29
CA GLY A 12 6.46 9.42 7.43
C GLY A 12 6.51 8.08 8.15
N TRP A 13 6.31 6.98 7.41
CA TRP A 13 6.58 5.65 7.94
C TRP A 13 8.04 5.54 8.41
N PRO A 14 8.32 4.99 9.61
CA PRO A 14 9.68 4.88 10.13
C PRO A 14 10.61 4.10 9.19
N THR A 15 11.75 4.68 8.82
CA THR A 15 12.70 4.08 7.86
C THR A 15 13.38 2.82 8.37
N THR A 16 13.43 2.65 9.68
CA THR A 16 14.01 1.47 10.34
C THR A 16 13.10 0.25 10.27
N ILE A 17 11.82 0.43 9.90
CA ILE A 17 10.81 -0.62 9.88
C ILE A 17 10.35 -0.84 8.44
N PRO A 18 10.43 -2.07 7.90
CA PRO A 18 9.89 -2.36 6.58
C PRO A 18 8.42 -1.95 6.47
N PHE A 19 8.02 -1.36 5.35
CA PHE A 19 6.63 -1.02 5.09
C PHE A 19 5.83 -2.31 4.81
N THR A 20 5.27 -2.90 5.87
CA THR A 20 4.55 -4.18 5.82
C THR A 20 3.30 -4.14 6.70
N SER A 21 2.48 -5.18 6.61
CA SER A 21 1.35 -5.36 7.52
C SER A 21 1.85 -5.38 8.98
N PRO A 22 1.18 -4.69 9.93
CA PRO A 22 1.54 -4.76 11.34
C PRO A 22 1.64 -6.18 11.90
N TRP A 23 0.89 -7.13 11.34
CA TRP A 23 0.98 -8.55 11.68
C TRP A 23 2.39 -9.14 11.48
N ASN A 24 3.13 -8.67 10.49
CA ASN A 24 4.48 -9.14 10.16
C ASN A 24 5.57 -8.42 10.98
N ILE A 25 5.21 -7.47 11.84
CA ILE A 25 6.15 -6.78 12.73
C ILE A 25 6.22 -7.60 14.02
N HIS A 26 7.30 -8.34 14.20
CA HIS A 26 7.45 -9.27 15.33
C HIS A 26 8.24 -8.68 16.51
N THR A 27 8.94 -7.56 16.30
CA THR A 27 9.74 -6.92 17.35
C THR A 27 8.90 -5.91 18.13
N ILE A 28 8.94 -6.00 19.46
CA ILE A 28 8.24 -5.04 20.33
C ILE A 28 8.80 -3.62 20.17
N SER A 29 10.11 -3.47 19.96
CA SER A 29 10.74 -2.17 19.71
C SER A 29 10.18 -1.50 18.46
N ASP A 30 10.00 -2.27 17.39
CA ASP A 30 9.52 -1.76 16.10
C ASP A 30 8.05 -1.40 16.20
N MET A 31 7.24 -2.23 16.88
CA MET A 31 5.84 -1.88 17.17
C MET A 31 5.72 -0.60 17.99
N ARG A 32 6.57 -0.41 19.01
CA ARG A 32 6.58 0.82 19.82
C ARG A 32 6.99 2.03 19.00
N ALA A 33 8.06 1.92 18.21
CA ALA A 33 8.51 3.02 17.35
C ALA A 33 7.45 3.41 16.32
N LEU A 34 6.77 2.44 15.71
CA LEU A 34 5.65 2.70 14.81
C LEU A 34 4.47 3.36 15.53
N HIS A 35 4.10 2.85 16.71
CA HIS A 35 3.04 3.43 17.54
C HIS A 35 3.34 4.88 17.92
N ASP A 36 4.56 5.15 18.38
CA ASP A 36 4.97 6.49 18.82
C ASP A 36 5.06 7.46 17.64
N ALA A 37 5.48 6.99 16.46
CA ALA A 37 5.43 7.78 15.24
C ALA A 37 4.00 8.14 14.82
N LEU A 38 3.07 7.18 14.90
CA LEU A 38 1.65 7.41 14.62
C LEU A 38 1.03 8.37 15.63
N LYS A 39 1.31 8.17 16.91
CA LYS A 39 0.79 9.01 18.00
C LYS A 39 1.38 10.42 17.97
N GLY A 40 2.66 10.54 17.62
CA GLY A 40 3.37 11.80 17.50
C GLY A 40 3.07 12.56 16.21
N GLY A 41 2.34 11.95 15.27
CA GLY A 41 1.99 12.55 13.98
C GLY A 41 3.15 12.64 12.99
N THR A 42 4.30 12.04 13.30
CA THR A 42 5.40 11.91 12.33
C THR A 42 5.08 10.86 11.26
N CYS A 43 4.27 9.85 11.62
CA CYS A 43 3.64 8.93 10.69
C CYS A 43 2.13 9.24 10.66
N ALA A 44 1.59 9.63 9.51
CA ALA A 44 0.19 10.06 9.43
C ALA A 44 -0.45 9.74 8.08
N TRP A 45 -1.76 9.49 8.12
CA TRP A 45 -2.56 9.39 6.90
C TRP A 45 -2.81 10.79 6.35
N ARG A 46 -2.43 11.01 5.10
CA ARG A 46 -2.70 12.25 4.38
C ARG A 46 -3.57 11.97 3.17
N THR A 47 -4.59 12.81 2.98
CA THR A 47 -5.35 12.86 1.74
C THR A 47 -4.47 13.42 0.63
N MET A 48 -4.34 12.69 -0.46
CA MET A 48 -3.66 13.17 -1.65
C MET A 48 -4.52 14.20 -2.39
N LEU A 49 -3.88 15.21 -2.94
CA LEU A 49 -4.48 16.07 -3.94
C LEU A 49 -4.72 15.27 -5.23
N TRP A 50 -5.69 15.71 -6.02
CA TRP A 50 -6.02 15.06 -7.29
C TRP A 50 -4.82 14.97 -8.25
N SER A 51 -3.98 16.01 -8.29
CA SER A 51 -2.76 16.03 -9.09
C SER A 51 -1.68 15.06 -8.59
N GLU A 52 -1.62 14.80 -7.28
CA GLU A 52 -0.71 13.80 -6.71
C GLU A 52 -1.20 12.39 -7.02
N LEU A 53 -2.52 12.16 -6.97
CA LEU A 53 -3.13 10.88 -7.34
C LEU A 53 -2.88 10.52 -8.80
N GLU A 54 -3.01 11.47 -9.71
CA GLU A 54 -2.78 11.22 -11.13
C GLU A 54 -1.31 10.86 -11.40
N LYS A 55 -0.37 11.58 -10.76
CA LYS A 55 1.06 11.25 -10.83
C LYS A 55 1.35 9.87 -10.25
N TYR A 56 0.75 9.55 -9.11
CA TYR A 56 0.92 8.25 -8.45
C TYR A 56 0.37 7.11 -9.31
N LYS A 57 -0.76 7.32 -9.98
CA LYS A 57 -1.35 6.37 -10.93
C LYS A 57 -0.43 6.15 -12.13
N ALA A 58 0.08 7.22 -12.74
CA ALA A 58 1.02 7.12 -13.86
C ALA A 58 2.32 6.39 -13.47
N ASP A 59 2.84 6.62 -12.26
CA ASP A 59 4.02 5.91 -11.75
C ASP A 59 3.75 4.41 -11.57
N ILE A 60 2.59 4.05 -11.03
CA ILE A 60 2.15 2.65 -10.91
C ILE A 60 2.04 2.00 -12.30
N GLU A 61 1.44 2.69 -13.27
CA GLU A 61 1.30 2.17 -14.64
C GLU A 61 2.67 1.94 -15.29
N ARG A 62 3.60 2.90 -15.15
CA ARG A 62 4.98 2.75 -15.63
C ARG A 62 5.67 1.53 -15.03
N ARG A 63 5.64 1.38 -13.70
CA ARG A 63 6.24 0.24 -12.99
C ARG A 63 5.63 -1.11 -13.40
N GLN A 64 4.32 -1.14 -13.70
CA GLN A 64 3.67 -2.33 -14.25
C GLN A 64 4.20 -2.69 -15.64
N VAL A 65 4.42 -1.68 -16.51
CA VAL A 65 5.02 -1.88 -17.84
C VAL A 65 6.47 -2.39 -17.71
N GLU A 66 7.21 -1.92 -16.72
CA GLU A 66 8.56 -2.41 -16.39
C GLU A 66 8.56 -3.82 -15.78
N GLY A 67 7.39 -4.40 -15.52
CA GLY A 67 7.23 -5.77 -15.02
C GLY A 67 7.25 -5.89 -13.49
N GLU A 68 7.23 -4.77 -12.76
CA GLU A 68 7.14 -4.78 -11.30
C GLU A 68 5.74 -5.23 -10.86
N VAL A 69 5.68 -6.30 -10.04
CA VAL A 69 4.42 -6.82 -9.52
C VAL A 69 3.98 -5.98 -8.31
N ILE A 70 3.35 -4.84 -8.58
CA ILE A 70 2.85 -3.90 -7.56
C ILE A 70 1.72 -4.52 -6.71
N ARG A 71 1.00 -5.51 -7.26
CA ARG A 71 0.00 -6.29 -6.54
C ARG A 71 0.08 -7.73 -6.99
N LYS A 72 0.12 -8.68 -6.04
CA LYS A 72 -0.11 -10.09 -6.37
C LYS A 72 -1.53 -10.24 -6.92
N PRO A 73 -1.70 -10.68 -8.18
CA PRO A 73 -3.03 -10.96 -8.71
C PRO A 73 -3.68 -12.05 -7.86
N HIS A 74 -4.99 -11.93 -7.60
CA HIS A 74 -5.71 -13.00 -6.94
C HIS A 74 -5.67 -14.25 -7.82
N LYS A 75 -5.41 -15.40 -7.19
CA LYS A 75 -5.53 -16.69 -7.87
C LYS A 75 -6.95 -16.82 -8.42
N LYS A 76 -7.07 -17.03 -9.73
CA LYS A 76 -8.37 -17.37 -10.33
C LYS A 76 -8.87 -18.67 -9.69
N ARG A 77 -10.14 -18.68 -9.29
CA ARG A 77 -10.74 -19.90 -8.74
C ARG A 77 -10.91 -20.94 -9.84
N SER A 78 -10.74 -22.21 -9.50
CA SER A 78 -10.85 -23.33 -10.44
C SER A 78 -12.28 -23.57 -10.93
N ASP A 79 -13.27 -23.11 -10.16
CA ASP A 79 -14.70 -23.23 -10.41
C ASP A 79 -15.29 -21.99 -11.10
N VAL A 80 -14.45 -21.13 -11.70
CA VAL A 80 -14.95 -19.96 -12.40
C VAL A 80 -15.89 -20.43 -13.52
N GLY A 81 -17.18 -20.14 -13.38
CA GLY A 81 -18.20 -20.58 -14.32
C GLY A 81 -17.88 -20.06 -15.71
N THR A 82 -17.84 -20.95 -16.69
CA THR A 82 -17.79 -20.55 -18.10
C THR A 82 -19.17 -20.04 -18.51
N SER A 83 -19.20 -19.01 -19.37
CA SER A 83 -20.43 -18.54 -19.97
C SER A 83 -21.11 -19.70 -20.68
N ARG A 84 -22.35 -20.02 -20.28
CA ARG A 84 -23.16 -21.01 -21.00
C ARG A 84 -23.60 -20.37 -22.32
N LYS A 85 -23.45 -21.14 -23.42
CA LYS A 85 -23.95 -20.75 -24.75
C LYS A 85 -25.47 -20.74 -24.78
#